data_AF-A0A6P8HT07-F1
#
_entry.id   AF-A0A6P8HT07-F1
#
_cell.length_a   1.000
_cell.length_b   1.000
_cell.length_c   1.000
_cell.angle_alpha   90.00
_cell.angle_beta   90.00
_cell.angle_gamma   90.00
#
_symmetry.space_group_name_H-M   'P 1'
#
loop_
_entity.id
_entity.type
_entity.pdbx_description
1 polymer ?
#
loop_
_entity_poly.entity_id
_entity_poly.type
_entity_poly.pdbx_seq_one_letter_code
_entity_poly.pdbx_strand_id
1 'polypeptide(L)'
;MKFFICCRISVAVFQEIGDEKALHLIQDELNRPTLKKIEQLKRPKSYWECVTSDVAGPMYRSKEFNGFLFDSSRNIELKSHDLLEKPLQGKKQFARRPFIGFFKAKRFDFVVVSVHLKATGLDNEDLSRLQVRHYPWFTRTLFGLPVVSPTGNP
;
A
#
# COMPACT_ATOMS: atom_id res chain seq x y z
N MET A 1 6.59 -2.91 -2.34
CA MET A 1 6.25 -2.16 -1.11
C MET A 1 7.07 -2.69 0.07
N LYS A 2 7.95 -1.89 0.68
CA LYS A 2 8.64 -2.26 1.93
C LYS A 2 7.91 -1.56 3.07
N PHE A 3 7.22 -2.32 3.92
CA PHE A 3 6.50 -1.79 5.08
C PHE A 3 7.38 -1.86 6.33
N PHE A 4 7.59 -0.71 6.97
CA PHE A 4 8.16 -0.64 8.32
C PHE A 4 7.04 -0.21 9.27
N ILE A 5 6.62 -1.10 10.16
CA ILE A 5 5.59 -0.80 11.15
C ILE A 5 6.32 -0.24 12.38
N CYS A 6 6.21 1.08 12.58
CA CYS A 6 6.75 1.77 13.74
C CYS A 6 5.71 1.76 14.88
N CYS A 7 6.16 1.60 16.13
CA CYS A 7 5.32 1.54 17.34
C CYS A 7 4.41 2.78 17.57
N ARG A 8 4.65 3.88 16.83
CA ARG A 8 3.86 5.11 16.89
C ARG A 8 2.72 5.19 15.87
N ILE A 9 2.68 4.29 14.89
CA ILE A 9 1.62 4.28 13.87
C ILE A 9 0.36 3.67 14.49
N SER A 10 -0.78 4.35 14.30
CA SER A 10 -2.10 3.89 14.77
C SER A 10 -3.10 3.70 13.63
N VAL A 11 -2.84 4.34 12.49
CA VAL A 11 -3.54 4.15 11.22
C VAL A 11 -2.50 4.21 10.11
N ALA A 12 -2.56 3.29 9.16
CA ALA A 12 -1.74 3.25 7.97
C ALA A 12 -2.63 3.16 6.73
N VAL A 13 -2.24 3.90 5.69
CA VAL A 13 -2.91 3.93 4.40
C VAL A 13 -2.07 3.17 3.39
N PHE A 14 -2.70 2.30 2.63
CA PHE A 14 -2.05 1.45 1.64
C PHE A 14 -2.57 1.82 0.25
N GLN A 15 -1.63 1.99 -0.67
CA GLN A 15 -1.85 2.22 -2.09
C GLN A 15 -1.16 1.11 -2.88
N GLU A 16 -1.53 0.96 -4.16
CA GLU A 16 -0.94 -0.04 -5.07
C GLU A 16 -1.08 -1.49 -4.56
N ILE A 17 -2.17 -1.78 -3.85
CA ILE A 17 -2.47 -3.15 -3.43
C ILE A 17 -2.89 -3.94 -4.68
N GLY A 18 -2.10 -4.96 -5.04
CA GLY A 18 -2.38 -5.81 -6.20
C GLY A 18 -3.23 -7.05 -5.90
N ASP A 19 -3.43 -7.38 -4.63
CA ASP A 19 -4.22 -8.52 -4.15
C ASP A 19 -5.11 -8.06 -2.99
N GLU A 20 -6.42 -8.27 -3.14
CA GLU A 20 -7.45 -7.88 -2.17
C GLU A 20 -7.18 -8.43 -0.76
N LYS A 21 -6.56 -9.61 -0.66
CA LYS A 21 -6.28 -10.30 0.60
C LYS A 21 -4.97 -9.88 1.26
N ALA A 22 -4.11 -9.15 0.56
CA ALA A 22 -2.77 -8.81 1.06
C ALA A 22 -2.82 -8.10 2.41
N LEU A 23 -3.81 -7.21 2.61
CA LEU A 23 -3.92 -6.45 3.86
C LEU A 23 -4.40 -7.31 5.03
N HIS A 24 -5.28 -8.29 4.79
CA HIS A 24 -5.69 -9.27 5.79
C HIS A 24 -4.53 -10.15 6.24
N LEU A 25 -3.63 -10.54 5.34
CA LEU A 25 -2.42 -11.29 5.70
C LEU A 25 -1.49 -10.45 6.61
N ILE A 26 -1.38 -9.15 6.35
CA ILE A 26 -0.62 -8.22 7.21
C ILE A 26 -1.31 -8.07 8.57
N GLN A 27 -2.64 -7.93 8.58
CA GLN A 27 -3.44 -7.86 9.81
C GLN A 27 -3.24 -9.10 10.68
N ASP A 28 -3.33 -10.29 10.08
CA ASP A 28 -3.14 -11.57 10.76
C ASP A 28 -1.75 -11.68 11.37
N GLU A 29 -0.71 -11.34 10.62
CA GLU A 29 0.68 -11.37 11.10
C GLU A 29 0.91 -10.36 12.25
N LEU A 30 0.22 -9.21 12.27
CA LEU A 30 0.35 -8.25 13.37
C LEU A 30 -0.39 -8.71 14.64
N ASN A 31 -1.52 -9.38 14.46
CA ASN A 31 -2.33 -9.87 15.57
C ASN A 31 -1.80 -11.19 16.14
N ARG A 32 -1.23 -12.05 15.29
CA ARG A 32 -0.68 -13.36 15.62
C ARG A 32 0.68 -13.54 14.91
N PRO A 33 1.75 -12.91 15.42
CA PRO A 33 3.05 -12.93 14.76
C PRO A 33 3.58 -14.34 14.59
N THR A 34 3.99 -14.66 13.37
CA THR A 34 4.77 -15.85 13.04
C THR A 34 6.24 -15.49 12.78
N LEU A 35 6.52 -14.23 12.43
CA LEU A 35 7.84 -13.67 12.21
C LEU A 35 8.40 -13.04 13.48
N LYS A 36 9.57 -13.52 13.93
CA LYS A 36 10.25 -13.02 15.14
C LYS A 36 10.41 -11.49 15.20
N LYS A 37 10.66 -10.84 14.05
CA LYS A 37 10.80 -9.37 14.00
C LYS A 37 9.48 -8.65 14.29
N ILE A 38 8.36 -9.20 13.82
CA ILE A 38 7.03 -8.64 14.07
C ILE A 38 6.64 -8.88 15.52
N GLU A 39 6.94 -10.06 16.06
CA GLU A 39 6.76 -10.38 17.47
C GLU A 39 7.46 -9.36 18.39
N GLN A 40 8.71 -9.01 18.09
CA GLN A 40 9.48 -8.01 18.83
C GLN A 40 8.92 -6.58 18.72
N LEU A 41 8.26 -6.26 17.61
CA LEU A 41 7.64 -4.95 17.37
C LEU A 41 6.22 -4.86 17.91
N LYS A 42 5.57 -6.00 18.17
CA LYS A 42 4.19 -6.06 18.63
C LYS A 42 4.06 -5.39 19.99
N ARG A 43 3.14 -4.43 20.08
CA ARG A 43 2.83 -3.79 21.35
C ARG A 43 1.92 -4.71 22.17
N PRO A 44 2.12 -4.81 23.49
CA PRO A 44 1.19 -5.55 24.35
C PRO A 44 -0.24 -5.03 24.17
N LYS A 45 -1.19 -5.95 24.02
CA LYS A 45 -2.63 -5.67 23.85
C LYS A 45 -3.01 -4.88 22.58
N SER A 46 -2.11 -4.73 21.60
CA SER A 46 -2.51 -4.17 20.31
C SER A 46 -3.42 -5.15 19.55
N TYR A 47 -4.43 -4.63 18.89
CA TYR A 47 -5.29 -5.38 18.00
C TYR A 47 -5.53 -4.54 16.75
N TRP A 48 -5.16 -5.10 15.60
CA TRP A 48 -5.23 -4.43 14.31
C TRP A 48 -6.41 -4.93 13.51
N GLU A 49 -7.10 -3.99 12.89
CA GLU A 49 -8.19 -4.21 11.93
C GLU A 49 -7.80 -3.61 10.59
N CYS A 50 -8.39 -4.13 9.52
CA CYS A 50 -8.16 -3.58 8.20
C CYS A 50 -9.40 -3.59 7.32
N VAL A 51 -9.35 -2.74 6.30
CA VAL A 51 -10.30 -2.72 5.20
C VAL A 51 -9.56 -2.57 3.88
N THR A 52 -10.00 -3.30 2.86
CA THR A 52 -9.57 -3.11 1.47
C THR A 52 -10.73 -2.47 0.70
N SER A 53 -10.42 -1.50 -0.16
CA SER A 53 -11.41 -0.88 -1.04
C SER A 53 -11.87 -1.84 -2.14
N ASP A 54 -12.91 -1.48 -2.87
CA ASP A 54 -13.13 -2.01 -4.21
C ASP A 54 -12.00 -1.63 -5.18
N VAL A 55 -12.10 -2.02 -6.45
CA VAL A 55 -11.11 -1.67 -7.48
C VAL A 55 -11.01 -0.15 -7.65
N ALA A 56 -9.91 0.43 -7.20
CA ALA A 56 -9.61 1.86 -7.27
C ALA A 56 -9.19 2.31 -8.68
N GLY A 57 -8.57 1.42 -9.44
CA GLY A 57 -8.27 1.63 -10.85
C GLY A 57 -7.50 0.47 -11.51
N PRO A 58 -7.21 0.58 -12.81
CA PRO A 58 -6.48 -0.44 -13.55
C PRO A 58 -4.96 -0.32 -13.37
N MET A 59 -4.30 -1.34 -12.83
CA MET A 59 -2.84 -1.50 -12.86
C MET A 59 -2.42 -2.31 -14.11
N TYR A 60 -1.17 -2.24 -14.57
CA TYR A 60 -0.74 -3.01 -15.73
C TYR A 60 -1.01 -4.50 -15.49
N ARG A 61 -1.95 -5.08 -16.27
CA ARG A 61 -2.44 -6.47 -16.15
C ARG A 61 -3.00 -6.88 -14.78
N SER A 62 -3.36 -5.92 -13.92
CA SER A 62 -3.95 -6.23 -12.60
C SER A 62 -4.94 -5.15 -12.14
N LYS A 63 -5.67 -5.47 -11.07
CA LYS A 63 -6.52 -4.52 -10.35
C LYS A 63 -5.69 -3.83 -9.27
N GLU A 64 -5.95 -2.55 -9.07
CA GLU A 64 -5.36 -1.78 -7.97
C GLU A 64 -6.42 -1.53 -6.91
N PHE A 65 -6.10 -1.86 -5.66
CA PHE A 65 -6.91 -1.58 -4.48
C PHE A 65 -6.19 -0.58 -3.57
N ASN A 66 -6.95 0.05 -2.68
CA ASN A 66 -6.45 0.80 -1.54
C ASN A 66 -6.86 0.08 -0.26
N GLY A 67 -6.29 0.49 0.87
CA GLY A 67 -6.75 -0.03 2.15
C GLY A 67 -6.31 0.80 3.35
N PHE A 68 -6.99 0.56 4.46
CA PHE A 68 -6.61 1.09 5.76
C PHE A 68 -6.32 -0.05 6.72
N LEU A 69 -5.28 0.13 7.53
CA LEU A 69 -4.92 -0.74 8.64
C LEU A 69 -4.84 0.12 9.89
N PHE A 70 -5.54 -0.25 10.97
CA PHE A 70 -5.66 0.59 12.16
C PHE A 70 -5.67 -0.22 13.44
N ASP A 71 -5.13 0.36 14.52
CA ASP A 71 -5.01 -0.27 15.84
C ASP A 71 -6.25 0.06 16.68
N SER A 72 -7.25 -0.82 16.66
CA SER A 72 -8.52 -0.59 17.36
C SER A 72 -8.41 -0.70 18.89
N SER A 73 -7.32 -1.28 19.40
CA SER A 73 -6.99 -1.22 20.84
C SER A 73 -6.81 0.22 21.36
N ARG A 74 -6.57 1.19 20.45
CA ARG A 74 -6.47 2.63 20.76
C ARG A 74 -7.80 3.37 20.66
N ASN A 75 -8.92 2.65 20.69
CA ASN A 75 -10.27 3.20 20.47
C ASN A 75 -10.42 3.87 19.10
N ILE A 76 -9.73 3.35 18.08
CA ILE A 76 -9.89 3.78 16.69
C ILE A 76 -10.86 2.82 16.02
N GLU A 77 -11.92 3.36 15.43
CA GLU A 77 -12.94 2.59 14.75
C GLU A 77 -13.21 3.20 13.38
N LEU A 78 -13.23 2.37 12.34
CA LEU A 78 -13.69 2.77 11.02
C LEU A 78 -15.22 2.66 10.97
N LYS A 79 -15.91 3.78 10.73
CA LYS A 79 -17.38 3.82 10.67
C LYS A 79 -17.92 3.64 9.27
N SER A 80 -17.24 4.19 8.28
CA SER A 80 -17.59 4.03 6.87
C SER A 80 -16.37 4.29 6.01
N HIS A 81 -16.38 3.71 4.81
CA HIS A 81 -15.36 3.94 3.81
C HIS A 81 -15.99 3.83 2.42
N ASP A 82 -15.43 4.54 1.45
CA ASP A 82 -15.85 4.41 0.06
C ASP A 82 -14.76 4.93 -0.90
N LEU A 83 -14.84 4.50 -2.16
CA LEU A 83 -14.12 5.13 -3.25
C LEU A 83 -14.92 6.34 -3.75
N LEU A 84 -14.25 7.46 -3.90
CA LEU A 84 -14.88 8.65 -4.46
C LEU A 84 -15.51 8.32 -5.82
N GLU A 85 -16.81 8.63 -5.93
CA GLU A 85 -17.59 8.36 -7.12
C GLU A 85 -17.02 9.05 -8.36
N LYS A 86 -17.27 8.45 -9.53
CA LYS A 86 -16.93 9.10 -10.79
C LYS A 86 -17.94 10.21 -11.02
N PRO A 87 -17.50 11.40 -11.47
CA PRO A 87 -18.45 12.44 -11.86
C PRO A 87 -19.34 11.92 -12.99
N LEU A 88 -20.65 12.12 -12.86
CA LEU A 88 -21.65 11.74 -13.87
C LEU A 88 -21.44 12.51 -15.18
N GLN A 89 -20.95 13.74 -15.08
CA GLN A 89 -20.60 14.61 -16.20
C GLN A 89 -19.28 15.32 -15.92
N GLY A 90 -18.44 15.46 -16.94
CA GLY A 90 -17.16 16.16 -16.86
C GLY A 90 -15.93 15.25 -17.03
N LYS A 91 -14.74 15.85 -16.99
CA LYS A 91 -13.47 15.13 -17.18
C LYS A 91 -13.13 14.30 -15.95
N LYS A 92 -12.54 13.13 -16.17
CA LYS A 92 -11.99 12.27 -15.11
C LYS A 92 -10.91 13.04 -14.34
N GLN A 93 -11.18 13.38 -13.09
CA GLN A 93 -10.27 14.19 -12.25
C GLN A 93 -9.09 13.39 -11.70
N PHE A 94 -9.30 12.10 -11.40
CA PHE A 94 -8.28 11.25 -10.81
C PHE A 94 -8.04 10.00 -11.65
N ALA A 95 -6.79 9.63 -11.88
CA ALA A 95 -6.43 8.39 -12.56
C ALA A 95 -6.89 7.14 -11.77
N ARG A 96 -6.81 7.22 -10.44
CA ARG A 96 -7.29 6.27 -9.44
C ARG A 96 -8.32 6.95 -8.55
N ARG A 97 -9.42 6.28 -8.25
CA ARG A 97 -10.44 6.84 -7.35
C ARG A 97 -9.83 7.02 -5.96
N PRO A 98 -9.88 8.24 -5.38
CA PRO A 98 -9.51 8.43 -3.99
C PRO A 98 -10.29 7.49 -3.07
N PHE A 99 -9.63 6.93 -2.06
CA PHE A 99 -10.27 6.07 -1.06
C PHE A 99 -10.44 6.84 0.25
N ILE A 100 -11.66 6.91 0.74
CA ILE A 100 -12.06 7.74 1.89
C ILE A 100 -12.46 6.82 3.04
N GLY A 101 -12.04 7.14 4.25
CA GLY A 101 -12.46 6.47 5.48
C GLY A 101 -12.85 7.48 6.55
N PHE A 102 -14.03 7.31 7.16
CA PHE A 102 -14.48 8.07 8.32
C PHE A 102 -14.19 7.26 9.59
N PHE A 103 -13.34 7.82 10.45
CA PHE A 103 -12.88 7.19 11.67
C PHE A 103 -13.38 7.92 12.90
N LYS A 104 -13.68 7.15 13.95
CA LYS A 104 -13.86 7.69 15.30
C LYS A 104 -12.67 7.32 16.16
N ALA A 105 -12.21 8.28 16.95
CA ALA A 105 -11.30 8.07 18.07
C ALA A 105 -11.93 8.56 19.37
N LYS A 106 -11.34 8.19 20.51
CA LYS A 106 -11.88 8.51 21.85
C LYS A 106 -12.27 9.99 22.06
N ARG A 107 -11.56 10.93 21.45
CA ARG A 107 -11.72 12.38 21.69
C ARG A 107 -12.07 13.20 20.44
N PHE A 108 -12.00 12.59 19.26
CA PHE A 108 -12.21 13.29 18.01
C PHE A 108 -12.55 12.29 16.92
N ASP A 109 -13.31 12.76 15.94
CA ASP A 109 -13.58 12.03 14.70
C ASP A 109 -12.68 12.61 13.60
N PHE A 110 -12.24 11.80 12.66
CA PHE A 110 -11.37 12.22 11.57
C PHE A 110 -11.67 11.48 10.27
N VAL A 111 -11.38 12.14 9.15
CA VAL A 111 -11.48 11.55 7.82
C VAL A 111 -10.07 11.34 7.28
N VAL A 112 -9.83 10.17 6.70
CA VAL A 112 -8.60 9.86 5.96
C VAL A 112 -8.95 9.74 4.49
N VAL A 113 -8.22 10.46 3.63
CA VAL A 113 -8.38 10.38 2.18
C VAL A 113 -7.06 9.93 1.57
N SER A 114 -7.06 8.75 0.95
CA SER A 114 -5.96 8.26 0.11
C SER A 114 -6.12 8.82 -1.29
N VAL A 115 -5.16 9.64 -1.74
CA VAL A 115 -5.10 10.15 -3.11
C VAL A 115 -3.84 9.60 -3.77
N HIS A 116 -4.00 8.80 -4.83
CA HIS A 116 -2.91 8.34 -5.67
C HIS A 116 -2.85 9.20 -6.93
N LEU A 117 -1.94 10.19 -6.95
CA LEU A 117 -1.71 11.06 -8.08
C LEU A 117 -0.76 10.39 -9.09
N LYS A 118 -1.08 10.48 -10.38
CA LYS A 118 -0.07 10.23 -11.41
C LYS A 118 0.91 11.39 -11.41
N ALA A 119 2.21 11.10 -11.46
CA ALA A 119 3.21 12.12 -11.76
C ALA A 119 2.87 12.72 -13.14
N THR A 120 2.45 13.98 -13.17
CA THR A 120 2.23 14.74 -14.41
C THR A 120 3.58 14.92 -15.09
N GLY A 121 3.76 14.33 -16.27
CA GLY A 121 5.02 14.37 -17.04
C GLY A 121 5.56 13.00 -17.47
N LEU A 122 5.00 11.90 -16.96
CA LEU A 122 5.22 10.57 -17.54
C LEU A 122 4.07 10.28 -18.50
N ASP A 123 4.17 10.80 -19.72
CA ASP A 123 3.35 10.30 -20.82
C ASP A 123 3.59 8.79 -20.98
N ASN A 124 2.65 8.09 -21.61
CA ASN A 124 2.67 6.62 -21.73
C ASN A 124 3.95 6.05 -22.41
N GLU A 125 4.87 6.89 -22.87
CA GLU A 125 6.17 6.51 -23.41
C GLU A 125 7.07 5.81 -22.38
N ASP A 126 6.93 6.09 -21.08
CA ASP A 126 7.74 5.43 -20.04
C ASP A 126 7.25 4.03 -19.63
N LEU A 127 6.06 3.60 -20.07
CA LEU A 127 5.65 2.20 -19.93
C LEU A 127 6.59 1.25 -20.69
N SER A 128 7.09 1.70 -21.85
CA SER A 128 8.10 1.01 -22.65
C SER A 128 9.43 0.88 -21.89
N ARG A 129 9.85 1.94 -21.18
CA ARG A 129 11.11 1.94 -20.40
C ARG A 129 10.98 1.15 -19.09
N LEU A 130 9.79 1.10 -18.50
CA LEU A 130 9.47 0.21 -17.37
C LEU A 130 9.36 -1.26 -17.79
N GLN A 131 8.94 -1.56 -19.03
CA GLN A 131 8.97 -2.92 -19.60
C GLN A 131 10.40 -3.42 -19.83
N VAL A 132 11.32 -2.57 -20.28
CA VAL A 132 12.74 -2.95 -20.49
C VAL A 132 13.49 -3.12 -19.17
N ARG A 133 13.04 -2.45 -18.09
CA ARG A 133 13.61 -2.58 -16.73
C ARG A 133 12.90 -3.63 -15.88
N HIS A 134 12.43 -4.72 -16.49
CA HIS A 134 12.07 -5.95 -15.78
C HIS A 134 13.26 -6.35 -14.88
N TYR A 135 13.13 -6.05 -13.59
CA TYR A 135 14.23 -5.94 -12.62
C TYR A 135 15.18 -7.15 -12.60
N PRO A 136 16.43 -7.03 -13.11
CA PRO A 136 17.50 -7.95 -12.75
C PRO A 136 18.15 -7.54 -11.42
N TRP A 137 17.84 -6.33 -10.92
CA TRP A 137 18.45 -5.78 -9.71
C TRP A 137 17.75 -6.19 -8.41
N PHE A 138 16.55 -6.77 -8.48
CA PHE A 138 15.80 -7.14 -7.26
C PHE A 138 16.23 -8.49 -6.66
N THR A 139 17.10 -9.26 -7.32
CA THR A 139 17.65 -10.53 -6.80
C THR A 139 19.14 -10.48 -6.45
N ARG A 140 19.84 -9.35 -6.62
CA ARG A 140 21.31 -9.33 -6.58
C ARG A 140 21.94 -8.44 -5.50
N THR A 141 21.36 -8.47 -4.30
CA THR A 141 22.02 -7.93 -3.08
C THR A 141 21.91 -8.91 -1.89
N LEU A 142 21.75 -10.21 -2.17
CA LEU A 142 21.65 -11.25 -1.14
C LEU A 142 22.92 -12.08 -0.94
N PHE A 143 23.91 -12.00 -1.83
CA PHE A 143 25.21 -12.66 -1.65
C PHE A 143 26.30 -11.76 -2.26
N GLY A 144 27.12 -11.14 -1.43
CA GLY A 144 28.14 -10.17 -1.82
C GLY A 144 29.27 -10.78 -2.67
N LEU A 145 29.03 -10.96 -3.97
CA LEU A 145 30.05 -11.35 -4.94
C LEU A 145 30.45 -10.15 -5.82
N PRO A 146 31.75 -10.00 -6.15
CA PRO A 146 32.25 -8.86 -6.90
C PRO A 146 31.79 -8.88 -8.36
N VAL A 147 31.66 -7.67 -8.93
CA VAL A 147 31.22 -7.41 -10.31
C VAL A 147 32.32 -7.80 -11.29
N VAL A 148 32.02 -8.70 -12.23
CA VAL A 148 32.81 -8.86 -13.47
C VAL A 148 32.09 -8.09 -14.57
N SER A 149 32.77 -7.10 -15.14
CA SER A 149 32.29 -6.26 -16.24
C SER A 149 32.25 -7.04 -17.56
N PRO A 150 31.13 -7.00 -18.33
CA PRO A 150 31.05 -7.64 -19.64
C PRO A 150 31.46 -6.64 -20.74
N THR A 151 32.73 -6.27 -20.77
CA THR A 151 33.37 -5.73 -21.98
C THR A 151 34.78 -6.28 -22.02
N GLY A 152 34.90 -7.46 -22.64
CA GLY A 152 36.16 -8.14 -22.84
C GLY A 152 36.02 -9.16 -23.95
N ASN A 153 36.27 -8.72 -25.18
CA ASN A 153 37.00 -9.51 -26.16
C ASN A 153 37.78 -8.55 -27.06
N PRO A 154 38.94 -8.99 -27.56
CA PRO A 154 40.25 -8.36 -27.36
C PRO A 154 40.42 -6.96 -27.93
#